data_AF-A0A4Q3EKU6-F1
#
_entry.id   AF-A0A4Q3EKU6-F1
#
_cell.length_a   1.000
_cell.length_b   1.000
_cell.length_c   1.000
_cell.angle_alpha   90.00
_cell.angle_beta   90.00
_cell.angle_gamma   90.00
#
_symmetry.space_group_name_H-M   'P 1'
#
loop_
_entity.id
_entity.type
_entity.pdbx_description
1 polymer ?
#
loop_
_entity_poly.entity_id
_entity_poly.type
_entity_poly.pdbx_seq_one_letter_code
_entity_poly.pdbx_strand_id
1 'polypeptide(L)'
;MKKLLLLLLPMFFSYLLFAQVEPANYKSASTRFQKFYNDHAVDSLYSCFSVAAKKVISPDKIAGLITQLQTGYGKLNTLQFISLTLPVASYKAGFEKSVMEMSLILDSENKIAGFYFKPYQEKANLTLSPGLTENPIEVKTADATLAGSIILPAKSSTAKVPVVLIIAGSGPTDRNGNSSLGISSNSYFLLADALGKAGIATLRYDKRAIGKSISKKNVNDVRF
;
A
#
# COMPACT_ATOMS: atom_id res chain seq x y z
N MET A 1 -22.56 56.35 9.72
CA MET A 1 -22.12 55.07 10.32
C MET A 1 -22.65 53.92 9.48
N LYS A 2 -21.90 53.48 8.46
CA LYS A 2 -22.30 52.36 7.58
C LYS A 2 -21.73 51.06 8.16
N LYS A 3 -22.61 50.13 8.55
CA LYS A 3 -22.23 48.81 9.06
C LYS A 3 -21.74 47.97 7.88
N LEU A 4 -20.46 47.64 7.86
CA LEU A 4 -19.87 46.70 6.90
C LEU A 4 -20.09 45.29 7.46
N LEU A 5 -21.09 44.58 6.93
CA LEU A 5 -21.37 43.19 7.27
C LEU A 5 -20.35 42.31 6.52
N LEU A 6 -19.33 41.82 7.22
CA LEU A 6 -18.33 40.91 6.65
C LEU A 6 -18.91 39.49 6.65
N LEU A 7 -19.39 39.03 5.50
CA LEU A 7 -19.78 37.64 5.27
C LEU A 7 -18.53 36.76 5.15
N LEU A 8 -18.20 36.04 6.23
CA LEU A 8 -17.18 34.99 6.24
C LEU A 8 -17.74 33.75 5.52
N LEU A 9 -17.34 33.56 4.27
CA LEU A 9 -17.58 32.34 3.51
C LEU A 9 -16.55 31.28 3.97
N PRO A 10 -16.95 30.13 4.55
CA PRO A 10 -16.00 29.09 4.89
C PRO A 10 -15.53 28.40 3.61
N MET A 11 -14.26 28.59 3.29
CA MET A 11 -13.56 27.92 2.20
C MET A 11 -13.43 26.44 2.56
N PHE A 12 -14.37 25.61 2.07
CA PHE A 12 -14.27 24.15 2.11
C PHE A 12 -13.08 23.73 1.24
N PHE A 13 -11.89 23.63 1.84
CA PHE A 13 -10.73 23.01 1.21
C PHE A 13 -10.90 21.49 1.32
N SER A 14 -11.69 20.91 0.41
CA SER A 14 -11.74 19.47 0.23
C SER A 14 -10.38 19.02 -0.32
N TYR A 15 -9.58 18.38 0.54
CA TYR A 15 -8.41 17.66 0.09
C TYR A 15 -8.88 16.51 -0.79
N LEU A 16 -8.86 16.72 -2.11
CA LEU A 16 -8.96 15.62 -3.07
C LEU A 16 -7.70 14.77 -2.88
N LEU A 17 -7.85 13.64 -2.19
CA LEU A 17 -6.90 12.55 -2.22
C LEU A 17 -6.92 11.98 -3.65
N PHE A 18 -6.16 12.59 -4.56
CA PHE A 18 -6.02 12.06 -5.90
C PHE A 18 -5.26 10.73 -5.80
N ALA A 19 -5.92 9.64 -6.18
CA ALA A 19 -5.23 8.44 -6.59
C ALA A 19 -4.21 8.83 -7.67
N GLN A 20 -2.98 8.30 -7.57
CA GLN A 20 -1.93 8.65 -8.52
C GLN A 20 -2.37 8.30 -9.94
N VAL A 21 -2.14 9.22 -10.88
CA VAL A 21 -2.39 8.97 -12.31
C VAL A 21 -1.30 8.05 -12.85
N GLU A 22 -1.69 7.01 -13.58
CA GLU A 22 -0.76 6.08 -14.23
C GLU A 22 0.08 6.82 -15.29
N PRO A 23 1.43 6.82 -15.21
CA PRO A 23 2.25 7.48 -16.22
C PRO A 23 2.20 6.76 -17.58
N ALA A 24 2.26 7.54 -18.67
CA ALA A 24 2.04 7.04 -20.03
C ALA A 24 3.05 5.96 -20.48
N ASN A 25 4.32 6.07 -20.05
CA ASN A 25 5.36 5.07 -20.34
C ASN A 25 5.06 3.73 -19.66
N TYR A 26 4.66 3.76 -18.39
CA TYR A 26 4.24 2.57 -17.64
C TYR A 26 2.95 1.98 -18.21
N LYS A 27 1.98 2.81 -18.61
CA LYS A 27 0.77 2.37 -19.32
C LYS A 27 1.08 1.61 -20.60
N SER A 28 2.00 2.14 -21.39
CA SER A 28 2.42 1.54 -22.66
C SER A 28 3.13 0.20 -22.42
N ALA A 29 4.01 0.14 -21.41
CA ALA A 29 4.73 -1.08 -21.06
C ALA A 29 3.80 -2.17 -20.50
N SER A 30 2.89 -1.83 -19.59
CA SER A 30 1.93 -2.77 -19.01
C SER A 30 0.96 -3.32 -20.05
N THR A 31 0.46 -2.46 -20.95
CA THR A 31 -0.39 -2.88 -22.08
C THR A 31 0.33 -3.86 -23.01
N ARG A 32 1.58 -3.56 -23.39
CA ARG A 32 2.39 -4.47 -24.21
C ARG A 32 2.66 -5.79 -23.50
N PHE A 33 2.99 -5.73 -22.22
CA PHE A 33 3.21 -6.92 -21.40
C PHE A 33 1.98 -7.82 -21.41
N GLN A 34 0.79 -7.28 -21.11
CA GLN A 34 -0.45 -8.04 -21.09
C GLN A 34 -0.75 -8.67 -22.45
N LYS A 35 -0.59 -7.91 -23.53
CA LYS A 35 -0.79 -8.42 -24.90
C LYS A 35 0.14 -9.59 -25.19
N PHE A 36 1.46 -9.40 -25.03
CA PHE A 36 2.42 -10.44 -25.40
C PHE A 36 2.37 -11.66 -24.47
N TYR A 37 2.03 -11.46 -23.20
CA TYR A 37 1.73 -12.55 -22.27
C TYR A 37 0.56 -13.40 -22.79
N ASN A 38 -0.57 -12.77 -23.15
CA ASN A 38 -1.77 -13.50 -23.60
C ASN A 38 -1.61 -14.13 -24.99
N ASP A 39 -0.81 -13.52 -25.87
CA ASP A 39 -0.54 -14.02 -27.22
C ASP A 39 0.57 -15.09 -27.26
N HIS A 40 1.16 -15.45 -26.11
CA HIS A 40 2.36 -16.30 -26.04
C HIS A 40 3.54 -15.77 -26.87
N ALA A 41 3.61 -14.46 -27.11
CA ALA A 41 4.59 -13.82 -27.98
C ALA A 41 5.91 -13.55 -27.22
N VAL A 42 6.65 -14.62 -26.93
CA VAL A 42 7.88 -14.59 -26.10
C VAL A 42 8.92 -13.64 -26.67
N ASP A 43 9.19 -13.66 -27.97
CA ASP A 43 10.21 -12.79 -28.59
C ASP A 43 9.84 -11.31 -28.49
N SER A 44 8.56 -10.99 -28.72
CA SER A 44 8.03 -9.64 -28.60
C SER A 44 8.12 -9.14 -27.15
N LEU A 45 7.80 -10.00 -26.17
CA LEU A 45 7.97 -9.68 -24.77
C LEU A 45 9.46 -9.49 -24.41
N TYR A 46 10.33 -10.38 -24.87
CA TYR A 46 11.78 -10.30 -24.66
C TYR A 46 12.36 -9.01 -25.26
N SER A 47 11.86 -8.56 -26.42
CA SER A 47 12.28 -7.30 -27.04
C SER A 47 12.00 -6.05 -26.19
N CYS A 48 11.03 -6.13 -25.27
CA CYS A 48 10.67 -5.05 -24.36
C CYS A 48 11.67 -4.86 -23.21
N PHE A 49 12.54 -5.84 -22.95
CA PHE A 49 13.53 -5.76 -21.88
C PHE A 49 14.71 -4.85 -22.21
N SER A 50 15.27 -4.25 -21.16
CA SER A 50 16.48 -3.44 -21.25
C SER A 50 17.69 -4.28 -21.63
N VAL A 51 18.73 -3.63 -22.17
CA VAL A 51 20.00 -4.28 -22.49
C VAL A 51 20.62 -4.93 -21.24
N ALA A 52 20.52 -4.25 -20.08
CA ALA A 52 20.99 -4.79 -18.81
C ALA A 52 20.21 -6.04 -18.38
N ALA A 53 18.88 -6.02 -18.49
CA ALA A 53 18.06 -7.17 -18.11
C ALA A 53 18.33 -8.39 -19.01
N LYS A 54 18.48 -8.19 -20.32
CA LYS A 54 18.80 -9.25 -21.31
C LYS A 54 20.11 -9.97 -21.05
N LYS A 55 21.04 -9.40 -20.26
CA LYS A 55 22.28 -10.08 -19.84
C LYS A 55 22.04 -11.15 -18.78
N VAL A 56 20.92 -11.09 -18.06
CA VAL A 56 20.63 -11.95 -16.89
C VAL A 56 19.44 -12.87 -17.15
N ILE A 57 18.49 -12.42 -17.98
CA ILE A 57 17.31 -13.17 -18.38
C ILE A 57 17.41 -13.61 -19.84
N SER A 58 17.34 -14.91 -20.09
CA SER A 58 17.32 -15.47 -21.46
C SER A 58 15.89 -15.58 -21.98
N PRO A 59 15.69 -15.67 -23.31
CA PRO A 59 14.38 -15.96 -23.89
C PRO A 59 13.73 -17.21 -23.29
N ASP A 60 14.51 -18.28 -23.08
CA ASP A 60 14.00 -19.54 -22.50
C ASP A 60 13.48 -19.37 -21.07
N LYS A 61 14.16 -18.56 -20.24
CA LYS A 61 13.69 -18.25 -18.88
C LYS A 61 12.37 -17.48 -18.91
N ILE A 62 12.21 -16.56 -19.86
CA ILE A 62 10.95 -15.85 -20.07
C ILE A 62 9.86 -16.83 -20.53
N ALA A 63 10.15 -17.66 -21.54
CA ALA A 63 9.20 -18.66 -22.02
C ALA A 63 8.71 -19.55 -20.87
N GLY A 64 9.63 -20.12 -20.09
CA GLY A 64 9.30 -20.96 -18.94
C GLY A 64 8.45 -20.23 -17.88
N LEU A 65 8.77 -18.97 -17.56
CA LEU A 65 7.99 -18.16 -16.63
C LEU A 65 6.57 -17.91 -17.16
N ILE A 66 6.43 -17.56 -18.45
CA ILE A 66 5.12 -17.32 -19.07
C ILE A 66 4.28 -18.59 -19.07
N THR A 67 4.88 -19.72 -19.47
CA THR A 67 4.20 -21.03 -19.41
C THR A 67 3.75 -21.35 -17.98
N GLN A 68 4.61 -21.18 -16.97
CA GLN A 68 4.26 -21.44 -15.57
C GLN A 68 3.08 -20.56 -15.11
N LEU A 69 3.12 -19.27 -15.42
CA LEU A 69 2.04 -18.33 -15.07
C LEU A 69 0.73 -18.68 -15.79
N GLN A 70 0.78 -19.07 -17.05
CA GLN A 70 -0.42 -19.45 -17.81
C GLN A 70 -1.01 -20.77 -17.33
N THR A 71 -0.18 -21.79 -17.08
CA THR A 71 -0.65 -23.06 -16.52
C THR A 71 -1.27 -22.86 -15.13
N GLY A 72 -0.56 -22.12 -14.26
CA GLY A 72 -0.97 -21.88 -12.88
C GLY A 72 -2.18 -20.95 -12.75
N TYR A 73 -2.22 -19.86 -13.52
CA TYR A 73 -3.15 -18.75 -13.31
C TYR A 73 -4.02 -18.39 -14.51
N GLY A 74 -3.68 -18.85 -15.72
CA GLY A 74 -4.44 -18.60 -16.95
C GLY A 74 -4.11 -17.26 -17.61
N LYS A 75 -5.04 -16.76 -18.42
CA LYS A 75 -4.91 -15.45 -19.09
C LYS A 75 -4.87 -14.31 -18.09
N LEU A 76 -4.16 -13.24 -18.46
CA LEU A 76 -4.12 -11.99 -17.72
C LEU A 76 -5.22 -11.08 -18.26
N ASN A 77 -6.35 -11.04 -17.55
CA ASN A 77 -7.55 -10.32 -17.96
C ASN A 77 -7.43 -8.82 -17.68
N THR A 78 -6.83 -8.44 -16.55
CA THR A 78 -6.71 -7.03 -16.14
C THR A 78 -5.33 -6.70 -15.58
N LEU A 79 -4.85 -5.49 -15.88
CA LEU A 79 -3.75 -4.83 -15.18
C LEU A 79 -4.23 -3.43 -14.76
N GLN A 80 -4.63 -3.30 -13.50
CA GLN A 80 -5.10 -2.03 -12.93
C GLN A 80 -3.97 -1.36 -12.17
N PHE A 81 -3.63 -0.13 -12.51
CA PHE A 81 -2.59 0.63 -11.81
C PHE A 81 -2.98 0.88 -10.34
N ILE A 82 -2.05 0.64 -9.41
CA ILE A 82 -2.23 0.87 -7.97
C ILE A 82 -1.45 2.12 -7.54
N SER A 83 -0.15 2.15 -7.83
CA SER A 83 0.75 3.23 -7.41
C SER A 83 2.09 3.11 -8.12
N LEU A 84 2.85 4.20 -8.15
CA LEU A 84 4.23 4.25 -8.57
C LEU A 84 5.07 4.86 -7.44
N THR A 85 5.96 4.04 -6.88
CA THR A 85 7.06 4.49 -6.03
C THR A 85 8.34 4.24 -6.82
N LEU A 86 8.83 5.28 -7.50
CA LEU A 86 9.91 5.15 -8.49
C LEU A 86 11.07 4.31 -7.94
N PRO A 87 11.60 3.35 -8.73
CA PRO A 87 11.25 3.06 -10.13
C PRO A 87 10.14 2.01 -10.32
N VAL A 88 9.39 1.67 -9.26
CA VAL A 88 8.46 0.53 -9.24
C VAL A 88 7.00 0.97 -9.41
N ALA A 89 6.37 0.60 -10.52
CA ALA A 89 4.92 0.66 -10.68
C ALA A 89 4.28 -0.65 -10.21
N SER A 90 3.27 -0.56 -9.34
CA SER A 90 2.48 -1.69 -8.86
C SER A 90 1.13 -1.75 -9.57
N TYR A 91 0.72 -2.96 -9.96
CA TYR A 91 -0.52 -3.25 -10.65
C TYR A 91 -1.29 -4.38 -9.96
N LYS A 92 -2.62 -4.26 -9.87
CA LYS A 92 -3.52 -5.38 -9.57
C LYS A 92 -3.71 -6.16 -10.86
N ALA A 93 -3.07 -7.33 -10.92
CA ALA A 93 -3.11 -8.26 -12.03
C ALA A 93 -4.21 -9.31 -11.81
N GLY A 94 -5.32 -9.18 -12.52
CA GLY A 94 -6.41 -10.14 -12.50
C GLY A 94 -6.16 -11.23 -13.54
N PHE A 95 -5.71 -12.40 -13.09
CA PHE A 95 -5.64 -13.60 -13.91
C PHE A 95 -6.98 -14.36 -13.89
N GLU A 96 -7.17 -15.31 -14.79
CA GLU A 96 -8.37 -16.17 -14.82
C GLU A 96 -8.60 -16.92 -13.50
N LYS A 97 -7.53 -17.41 -12.86
CA LYS A 97 -7.62 -18.26 -11.65
C LYS A 97 -7.18 -17.56 -10.37
N SER A 98 -6.63 -16.35 -10.43
CA SER A 98 -6.13 -15.65 -9.25
C SER A 98 -5.97 -14.14 -9.45
N VAL A 99 -5.77 -13.39 -8.37
CA VAL A 99 -5.37 -11.99 -8.42
C VAL A 99 -3.98 -11.86 -7.79
N MET A 100 -3.05 -11.25 -8.51
CA MET A 100 -1.68 -11.01 -8.06
C MET A 100 -1.34 -9.51 -8.12
N GLU A 101 -0.36 -9.07 -7.35
CA GLU A 101 0.25 -7.75 -7.54
C GLU A 101 1.47 -7.93 -8.45
N MET A 102 1.46 -7.23 -9.58
CA MET A 102 2.61 -7.15 -10.48
C MET A 102 3.40 -5.88 -10.16
N SER A 103 4.69 -6.02 -9.89
CA SER A 103 5.63 -4.90 -9.85
C SER A 103 6.35 -4.82 -11.19
N LEU A 104 6.33 -3.65 -11.83
CA LEU A 104 6.96 -3.37 -13.12
C LEU A 104 8.00 -2.25 -12.95
N ILE A 105 9.21 -2.50 -13.42
CA ILE A 105 10.35 -1.57 -13.32
C ILE A 105 10.78 -1.21 -14.74
N LEU A 106 10.82 0.09 -15.03
CA LEU A 106 11.35 0.62 -16.27
C LEU A 106 12.71 1.28 -16.04
N ASP A 107 13.60 1.17 -17.02
CA ASP A 107 14.82 1.97 -17.07
C ASP A 107 14.55 3.37 -17.65
N SER A 108 15.60 4.18 -17.80
CA SER A 108 15.54 5.52 -18.37
C SER A 108 15.10 5.55 -19.85
N GLU A 109 15.17 4.42 -20.56
CA GLU A 109 14.74 4.27 -21.95
C GLU A 109 13.32 3.68 -22.06
N ASN A 110 12.61 3.57 -20.93
CA ASN A 110 11.28 2.95 -20.83
C ASN A 110 11.25 1.47 -21.23
N LYS A 111 12.38 0.78 -21.15
CA LYS A 111 12.48 -0.67 -21.32
C LYS A 111 12.30 -1.37 -19.98
N ILE A 112 11.79 -2.60 -20.01
CA ILE A 112 11.56 -3.39 -18.81
C ILE A 112 12.91 -3.78 -18.22
N ALA A 113 13.26 -3.19 -17.08
CA ALA A 113 14.44 -3.57 -16.30
C ALA A 113 14.16 -4.80 -15.44
N GLY A 114 12.90 -5.00 -15.04
CA GLY A 114 12.45 -6.17 -14.31
C GLY A 114 10.96 -6.15 -14.03
N PHE A 115 10.43 -7.32 -13.70
CA PHE A 115 9.10 -7.45 -13.12
C PHE A 115 9.05 -8.66 -12.19
N TYR A 116 8.11 -8.66 -11.26
CA TYR A 116 7.78 -9.84 -10.45
C TYR A 116 6.33 -9.80 -10.02
N PHE A 117 5.81 -10.96 -9.62
CA PHE A 117 4.49 -11.11 -9.05
C PHE A 117 4.58 -11.52 -7.59
N LYS A 118 3.65 -11.03 -6.78
CA LYS A 118 3.38 -11.53 -5.43
C LYS A 118 1.86 -11.69 -5.25
N PRO A 119 1.38 -12.48 -4.29
CA PRO A 119 -0.04 -12.54 -3.98
C PRO A 119 -0.62 -11.13 -3.79
N TYR A 120 -1.73 -10.82 -4.47
CA TYR A 120 -2.39 -9.54 -4.27
C TYR A 120 -3.00 -9.51 -2.88
N GLN A 121 -2.61 -8.50 -2.11
CA GLN A 121 -3.25 -8.21 -0.83
C GLN A 121 -4.14 -7.01 -1.05
N GLU A 122 -5.45 -7.21 -0.88
CA GLU A 122 -6.37 -6.09 -0.96
C GLU A 122 -6.02 -5.11 0.15
N LYS A 123 -5.76 -3.85 -0.22
CA LYS A 123 -5.74 -2.79 0.77
C LYS A 123 -7.16 -2.69 1.31
N ALA A 124 -7.38 -3.25 2.50
CA ALA A 124 -8.65 -3.11 3.18
C ALA A 124 -8.98 -1.62 3.27
N ASN A 125 -10.13 -1.22 2.73
CA ASN A 125 -10.72 0.08 3.06
C ASN A 125 -11.21 -0.03 4.50
N LEU A 126 -10.30 0.23 5.43
CA LEU A 126 -10.58 0.19 6.86
C LEU A 126 -11.54 1.32 7.20
N THR A 127 -12.81 0.97 7.32
CA THR A 127 -13.87 1.88 7.75
C THR A 127 -14.19 1.55 9.20
N LEU A 128 -14.20 2.56 10.06
CA LEU A 128 -14.61 2.41 11.45
C LEU A 128 -16.11 2.16 11.55
N SER A 129 -16.50 1.44 12.59
CA SER A 129 -17.89 1.32 12.97
C SER A 129 -18.52 2.70 13.24
N PRO A 130 -19.81 2.90 12.91
CA PRO A 130 -20.50 4.16 13.15
C PRO A 130 -20.39 4.64 14.60
N GLY A 131 -20.17 5.95 14.78
CA GLY A 131 -20.01 6.57 16.11
C GLY A 131 -18.62 6.43 16.71
N LEU A 132 -17.67 5.80 16.02
CA LEU A 132 -16.25 5.86 16.35
C LEU A 132 -15.56 6.94 15.53
N THR A 133 -14.53 7.55 16.11
CA THR A 133 -13.64 8.49 15.41
C THR A 133 -12.21 8.02 15.57
N GLU A 134 -11.39 8.13 14.52
CA GLU A 134 -9.95 7.90 14.60
C GLU A 134 -9.21 9.21 14.33
N ASN A 135 -8.30 9.54 15.23
CA ASN A 135 -7.45 10.73 15.10
C ASN A 135 -5.98 10.32 15.06
N PRO A 136 -5.15 10.95 14.21
CA PRO A 136 -3.72 10.73 14.22
C PRO A 136 -3.10 11.28 15.51
N ILE A 137 -2.08 10.59 16.00
CA ILE A 137 -1.25 11.01 17.14
C ILE A 137 0.20 10.95 16.69
N GLU A 138 1.01 11.90 17.12
CA GLU A 138 2.46 11.86 16.96
C GLU A 138 3.14 12.08 18.31
N VAL A 139 4.16 11.26 18.57
CA VAL A 139 5.00 11.38 19.76
C VAL A 139 6.44 11.57 19.32
N LYS A 140 6.99 12.75 19.60
CA LYS A 140 8.41 13.04 19.38
C LYS A 140 9.23 12.53 20.56
N THR A 141 10.30 11.81 20.25
CA THR A 141 11.31 11.34 21.20
C THR A 141 12.68 11.86 20.76
N ALA A 142 13.72 11.66 21.57
CA ALA A 142 15.07 12.14 21.24
C ALA A 142 15.59 11.59 19.89
N ASP A 143 15.25 10.34 19.56
CA ASP A 143 15.80 9.60 18.43
C ASP A 143 14.74 9.12 17.40
N ALA A 144 13.47 9.44 17.60
CA ALA A 144 12.39 9.04 16.70
C ALA A 144 11.16 9.95 16.78
N THR A 145 10.39 9.99 15.69
CA THR A 145 9.00 10.46 15.70
C THR A 145 8.11 9.24 15.51
N LEU A 146 7.33 8.91 16.53
CA LEU A 146 6.39 7.79 16.51
C LEU A 146 5.04 8.28 16.04
N ALA A 147 4.55 7.70 14.95
CA ALA A 147 3.23 7.95 14.45
C ALA A 147 2.26 6.92 15.03
N GLY A 148 1.08 7.37 15.44
CA GLY A 148 0.02 6.57 16.02
C GLY A 148 -1.36 7.05 15.63
N SER A 149 -2.37 6.30 16.04
CA SER A 149 -3.77 6.61 15.83
C SER A 149 -4.56 6.24 17.07
N ILE A 150 -5.44 7.13 17.51
CA ILE A 150 -6.36 6.88 18.61
C ILE A 150 -7.78 6.75 18.09
N ILE A 151 -8.42 5.61 18.37
CA ILE A 151 -9.86 5.42 18.20
C ILE A 151 -10.56 5.88 19.48
N LEU A 152 -11.56 6.75 19.32
CA LEU A 152 -12.40 7.28 20.38
C LEU A 152 -13.86 6.85 20.18
N PRO A 153 -14.52 6.27 21.20
CA PRO A 153 -15.95 5.98 21.16
C PRO A 153 -16.77 7.27 21.32
N ALA A 154 -17.99 7.32 20.76
CA ALA A 154 -18.88 8.50 20.84
C ALA A 154 -18.99 9.12 22.25
N LYS A 155 -19.05 8.27 23.29
CA LYS A 155 -19.17 8.67 24.69
C LYS A 155 -17.95 9.44 25.24
N SER A 156 -16.79 9.39 24.57
CA SER A 156 -15.58 10.10 25.03
C SER A 156 -15.69 11.61 24.96
N SER A 157 -16.68 12.14 24.22
CA SER A 157 -16.97 13.58 24.16
C SER A 157 -17.63 14.12 25.44
N THR A 158 -18.24 13.25 26.24
CA THR A 158 -19.04 13.64 27.41
C THR A 158 -18.62 12.96 28.71
N ALA A 159 -17.80 11.91 28.65
CA ALA A 159 -17.33 11.17 29.82
C ALA A 159 -15.91 10.63 29.64
N LYS A 160 -15.22 10.38 30.76
CA LYS A 160 -13.95 9.63 30.75
C LYS A 160 -14.23 8.18 30.32
N VAL A 161 -13.35 7.64 29.49
CA VAL A 161 -13.42 6.26 28.99
C VAL A 161 -12.10 5.54 29.29
N PRO A 162 -12.11 4.21 29.52
CA PRO A 162 -10.87 3.45 29.60
C PRO A 162 -10.12 3.51 28.27
N VAL A 163 -8.78 3.40 28.35
CA VAL A 163 -7.89 3.43 27.19
C VAL A 163 -7.04 2.17 27.16
N VAL A 164 -6.97 1.52 26.00
CA VAL A 164 -6.06 0.40 25.71
C VAL A 164 -4.96 0.89 24.77
N LEU A 165 -3.71 0.58 25.10
CA LEU A 165 -2.57 0.72 24.17
C LEU A 165 -2.29 -0.64 23.54
N ILE A 166 -2.39 -0.74 22.22
CA ILE A 166 -1.99 -1.94 21.49
C ILE A 166 -0.51 -1.80 21.10
N ILE A 167 0.29 -2.79 21.55
CA ILE A 167 1.70 -2.91 21.21
C ILE A 167 1.84 -4.02 20.17
N ALA A 168 2.36 -3.69 19.00
CA ALA A 168 2.55 -4.65 17.93
C ALA A 168 3.57 -5.75 18.31
N GLY A 169 3.30 -6.98 17.88
CA GLY A 169 4.17 -8.13 18.09
C GLY A 169 5.48 -8.10 17.29
N SER A 170 6.13 -9.26 17.15
CA SER A 170 7.43 -9.42 16.50
C SER A 170 7.44 -8.97 15.03
N GLY A 171 8.64 -8.68 14.51
CA GLY A 171 8.86 -8.38 13.10
C GLY A 171 8.41 -6.97 12.68
N PRO A 172 8.41 -6.66 11.36
CA PRO A 172 8.06 -5.35 10.84
C PRO A 172 6.54 -5.13 10.81
N THR A 173 5.89 -5.30 11.97
CA THR A 173 4.44 -5.24 12.15
C THR A 173 4.01 -3.81 12.46
N ASP A 174 3.08 -3.29 11.65
CA ASP A 174 2.53 -1.94 11.75
C ASP A 174 1.42 -1.84 12.81
N ARG A 175 0.92 -0.61 13.04
CA ARG A 175 -0.14 -0.33 14.02
C ARG A 175 -1.45 -1.07 13.78
N ASN A 176 -1.69 -1.55 12.56
CA ASN A 176 -2.92 -2.25 12.17
C ASN A 176 -2.76 -3.77 12.25
N GLY A 177 -1.55 -4.30 12.49
CA GLY A 177 -1.30 -5.74 12.55
C GLY A 177 -0.95 -6.34 11.19
N ASN A 178 -0.43 -5.51 10.28
CA ASN A 178 0.10 -5.94 9.00
C ASN A 178 1.63 -5.95 9.04
N SER A 179 2.26 -6.78 8.22
CA SER A 179 3.71 -6.93 8.13
C SER A 179 4.16 -6.89 6.68
N SER A 180 5.29 -6.23 6.41
CA SER A 180 5.94 -6.26 5.10
C SER A 180 6.43 -7.66 4.68
N LEU A 181 6.40 -8.64 5.59
CA LEU A 181 6.67 -10.06 5.33
C LEU A 181 5.44 -10.83 4.82
N GLY A 182 4.42 -10.15 4.31
CA GLY A 182 3.28 -10.77 3.63
C GLY A 182 2.05 -11.02 4.50
N ILE A 183 1.97 -10.41 5.68
CA ILE A 183 0.79 -10.49 6.56
C ILE A 183 -0.04 -9.22 6.38
N SER A 184 -1.31 -9.36 5.98
CA SER A 184 -2.23 -8.22 5.81
C SER A 184 -3.57 -8.46 6.54
N SER A 185 -3.50 -8.83 7.82
CA SER A 185 -4.67 -9.27 8.60
C SER A 185 -5.54 -8.14 9.15
N ASN A 186 -4.97 -6.94 9.32
CA ASN A 186 -5.59 -5.82 10.02
C ASN A 186 -6.10 -6.17 11.44
N SER A 187 -5.52 -7.19 12.10
CA SER A 187 -6.04 -7.73 13.36
C SER A 187 -6.12 -6.69 14.48
N TYR A 188 -5.11 -5.82 14.62
CA TYR A 188 -5.13 -4.74 15.61
C TYR A 188 -6.11 -3.64 15.23
N PHE A 189 -6.35 -3.44 13.93
CA PHE A 189 -7.40 -2.52 13.51
C PHE A 189 -8.77 -3.01 13.98
N LEU A 190 -9.09 -4.26 13.64
CA LEU A 190 -10.38 -4.89 13.93
C LEU A 190 -10.63 -5.03 15.43
N LEU A 191 -9.60 -5.37 16.21
CA LEU A 191 -9.69 -5.45 17.66
C LEU A 191 -10.05 -4.08 18.27
N ALA A 192 -9.37 -3.03 17.84
CA ALA A 192 -9.62 -1.69 18.35
C ALA A 192 -10.98 -1.12 17.90
N ASP A 193 -11.48 -1.48 16.72
CA ASP A 193 -12.85 -1.17 16.30
C ASP A 193 -13.86 -1.83 17.26
N ALA A 194 -13.69 -3.13 17.54
CA ALA A 194 -14.54 -3.86 18.48
C ALA A 194 -14.48 -3.28 19.91
N LEU A 195 -13.29 -2.91 20.39
CA LEU A 195 -13.10 -2.23 21.68
C LEU A 195 -13.79 -0.85 21.70
N GLY A 196 -13.70 -0.09 20.60
CA GLY A 196 -14.41 1.18 20.43
C GLY A 196 -15.92 1.01 20.55
N LYS A 197 -16.50 -0.01 19.89
CA LYS A 197 -17.93 -0.34 20.03
C LYS A 197 -18.32 -0.69 21.46
N ALA A 198 -17.40 -1.28 22.22
CA ALA A 198 -17.57 -1.58 23.64
C ALA A 198 -17.34 -0.36 24.56
N GLY A 199 -17.09 0.83 24.01
CA GLY A 199 -16.89 2.07 24.77
C GLY A 199 -15.46 2.26 25.29
N ILE A 200 -14.47 1.54 24.74
CA ILE A 200 -13.07 1.59 25.14
C ILE A 200 -12.27 2.32 24.05
N ALA A 201 -11.58 3.40 24.43
CA ALA A 201 -10.67 4.09 23.51
C ALA A 201 -9.42 3.23 23.29
N THR A 202 -8.87 3.27 22.07
CA THR A 202 -7.68 2.46 21.74
C THR A 202 -6.63 3.28 21.03
N LEU A 203 -5.41 3.29 21.57
CA LEU A 203 -4.23 3.86 20.92
C LEU A 203 -3.42 2.75 20.25
N ARG A 204 -3.13 2.92 18.97
CA ARG A 204 -2.25 2.05 18.17
C ARG A 204 -1.10 2.89 17.64
N TYR A 205 0.10 2.34 17.54
CA TYR A 205 1.26 3.08 17.02
C TYR A 205 2.16 2.23 16.14
N ASP A 206 2.83 2.87 15.19
CA ASP A 206 3.87 2.19 14.42
C ASP A 206 5.17 2.19 15.23
N LYS A 207 5.78 1.01 15.35
CA LYS A 207 7.09 0.86 16.01
C LYS A 207 8.16 1.69 15.30
N ARG A 208 9.30 1.92 15.98
CA ARG A 208 10.45 2.62 15.39
C ARG A 208 10.82 1.99 14.03
N ALA A 209 11.01 2.85 13.03
CA ALA A 209 11.35 2.46 11.66
C ALA A 209 10.31 1.57 10.93
N ILE A 210 9.08 1.49 11.45
CA ILE A 210 7.95 0.79 10.82
C ILE A 210 6.89 1.81 10.41
N GLY A 211 6.14 1.51 9.33
CA GLY A 211 5.00 2.30 8.89
C GLY A 211 5.39 3.77 8.66
N LYS A 212 4.71 4.68 9.36
CA LYS A 212 4.95 6.13 9.30
C LYS A 212 5.93 6.64 10.37
N SER A 213 6.42 5.77 11.25
CA SER A 213 7.37 6.16 12.30
C SER A 213 8.79 6.27 11.77
N ILE A 214 9.46 7.38 12.08
CA ILE A 214 10.83 7.67 11.63
C ILE A 214 11.79 7.48 12.81
N SER A 215 12.93 6.84 12.58
CA SER A 215 14.02 6.72 13.55
C SER A 215 15.35 7.22 12.97
N LYS A 216 16.16 7.87 13.80
CA LYS A 216 17.54 8.27 13.48
C LYS A 216 18.54 7.12 13.64
N LYS A 217 18.16 6.02 14.30
CA LYS A 217 19.01 4.84 14.51
C LYS A 217 18.85 3.86 13.36
N ASN A 218 19.87 3.02 13.15
CA ASN A 218 19.77 1.97 12.16
C ASN A 218 18.66 0.99 12.55
N VAL A 219 17.97 0.47 11.53
CA VAL A 219 16.86 -0.48 11.70
C VAL A 219 17.29 -1.71 12.52
N ASN A 220 18.53 -2.16 12.38
CA ASN A 220 19.06 -3.30 13.13
C ASN A 220 19.19 -3.03 14.64
N ASP A 221 19.31 -1.75 15.04
CA ASP A 221 19.51 -1.35 16.44
C ASP A 221 18.19 -1.09 17.17
N VAL A 222 17.06 -1.14 16.46
CA VAL A 222 15.73 -0.79 16.98
C VAL A 222 14.67 -1.87 16.76
N ARG A 223 15.06 -3.01 16.20
CA ARG A 223 14.19 -4.19 16.08
C ARG A 223 14.10 -4.91 17.43
N PHE A 224 12.87 -5.27 17.80
CA PHE A 224 12.55 -6.20 18.87
C PHE A 224 12.22 -7.56 18.27
#